data_AF-A0A537ZQR5-F1
#
_entry.id   AF-A0A537ZQR5-F1
#
_cell.length_a   1.000
_cell.length_b   1.000
_cell.length_c   1.000
_cell.angle_alpha   90.00
_cell.angle_beta   90.00
_cell.angle_gamma   90.00
#
_symmetry.space_group_name_H-M   'P 1'
#
loop_
_entity.id
_entity.type
_entity.pdbx_description
1 polymer ?
#
loop_
_entity_poly.entity_id
_entity_poly.type
_entity_poly.pdbx_seq_one_letter_code
_entity_poly.pdbx_strand_id
1 'polypeptide(L)'
;MDEGSAASAAGEIGGSAFFSKLDVRDREACESAAAMTVERTGSLDVWVNNAGILVTGHVWDHDPDTCRLLFEVNTMGTINGTL
;
A
#
# COMPACT_ATOMS: atom_id res chain seq x y z
N MET A 1 9.82 5.75 0.30
CA MET A 1 10.27 4.34 0.30
C MET A 1 11.53 4.25 -0.52
N ASP A 2 12.53 3.47 -0.08
CA ASP A 2 13.71 3.18 -0.90
C ASP A 2 13.42 2.03 -1.86
N GLU A 3 13.40 2.33 -3.16
CA GLU A 3 13.03 1.38 -4.21
C GLU A 3 14.10 0.28 -4.37
N GLY A 4 15.36 0.60 -4.10
CA GLY A 4 16.47 -0.37 -4.17
C GLY A 4 16.34 -1.47 -3.12
N SER A 5 16.10 -1.10 -1.86
CA SER A 5 15.86 -2.08 -0.79
C SER A 5 14.62 -2.93 -1.04
N ALA A 6 13.54 -2.35 -1.56
CA ALA A 6 12.31 -3.08 -1.84
C ALA A 6 12.49 -4.11 -2.98
N ALA A 7 13.22 -3.75 -4.03
CA ALA A 7 13.57 -4.67 -5.10
C ALA A 7 14.49 -5.81 -4.61
N SER A 8 15.47 -5.51 -3.74
CA SER A 8 16.34 -6.53 -3.12
C SER A 8 15.53 -7.53 -2.29
N ALA A 9 14.63 -7.04 -1.44
CA ALA A 9 13.76 -7.89 -0.63
C ALA A 9 12.87 -8.82 -1.47
N ALA A 10 12.30 -8.32 -2.58
CA ALA A 10 11.56 -9.16 -3.51
C ALA A 10 12.45 -10.26 -4.13
N GLY A 11 13.70 -9.93 -4.46
CA GLY A 11 14.69 -10.89 -4.95
C GLY A 11 15.04 -11.99 -3.94
N GLU A 12 15.14 -11.64 -2.66
CA GLU A 12 15.41 -12.59 -1.56
C GLU A 12 14.24 -13.56 -1.31
N ILE A 13 12.99 -13.10 -1.47
CA ILE A 13 11.80 -13.96 -1.42
C ILE A 13 11.84 -14.99 -2.58
N GLY A 14 12.31 -14.56 -3.75
CA GLY A 14 12.46 -15.40 -4.93
C GLY A 14 11.14 -15.78 -5.59
N GLY A 15 11.21 -16.77 -6.49
CA GLY A 15 10.05 -17.20 -7.28
C GLY A 15 9.58 -16.09 -8.22
N SER A 16 8.29 -15.76 -8.16
CA SER A 16 7.66 -14.69 -8.96
C SER A 16 7.48 -13.38 -8.19
N ALA A 17 8.10 -13.22 -7.01
CA ALA A 17 7.99 -12.00 -6.22
C ALA A 17 8.57 -10.80 -6.97
N PHE A 18 7.87 -9.67 -6.92
CA PHE A 18 8.32 -8.40 -7.49
C PHE A 18 7.86 -7.23 -6.62
N PHE A 19 8.52 -6.08 -6.82
CA PHE A 19 8.17 -4.83 -6.17
C PHE A 19 7.38 -3.93 -7.13
N SER A 20 6.39 -3.21 -6.58
CA SER A 20 5.76 -2.06 -7.21
C SER A 20 5.61 -0.95 -6.19
N LYS A 21 5.95 0.28 -6.59
CA LYS A 21 5.77 1.46 -5.74
C LYS A 21 4.29 1.82 -5.73
N LEU A 22 3.72 1.92 -4.52
CA LEU A 22 2.32 2.26 -4.34
C LEU A 22 2.14 3.17 -3.12
N ASP A 23 1.48 4.30 -3.32
CA ASP A 23 0.84 5.07 -2.26
C ASP A 23 -0.66 4.77 -2.31
N VAL A 24 -1.18 4.09 -1.28
CA VAL A 24 -2.59 3.66 -1.25
C VAL A 24 -3.58 4.83 -1.23
N ARG A 25 -3.13 6.05 -0.91
CA ARG A 25 -3.96 7.26 -0.96
C ARG A 25 -4.30 7.67 -2.39
N ASP A 26 -3.54 7.19 -3.37
CA ASP A 26 -3.75 7.43 -4.80
C ASP A 26 -4.51 6.25 -5.42
N ARG A 27 -5.74 6.51 -5.85
CA ARG A 27 -6.61 5.51 -6.48
C ARG A 27 -6.04 5.02 -7.81
N GLU A 28 -5.53 5.90 -8.65
CA GLU A 28 -5.01 5.53 -9.97
C GLU A 28 -3.73 4.69 -9.82
N ALA A 29 -2.93 4.96 -8.78
CA ALA A 29 -1.78 4.13 -8.45
C ALA A 29 -2.20 2.71 -8.01
N CYS A 30 -3.27 2.56 -7.21
CA CYS A 30 -3.81 1.25 -6.85
C CYS A 30 -4.29 0.46 -8.09
N GLU A 31 -5.04 1.11 -8.98
CA GLU A 31 -5.52 0.51 -10.22
C GLU A 31 -4.35 0.07 -11.12
N SER A 32 -3.31 0.91 -11.23
CA SER A 32 -2.09 0.60 -11.97
C SER A 32 -1.32 -0.58 -11.38
N ALA A 33 -1.22 -0.69 -10.05
CA ALA A 33 -0.56 -1.81 -9.38
C ALA A 33 -1.33 -3.13 -9.58
N ALA A 34 -2.66 -3.09 -9.55
CA ALA A 34 -3.50 -4.25 -9.85
C ALA A 34 -3.32 -4.70 -11.31
N ALA A 35 -3.37 -3.76 -12.26
CA ALA A 35 -3.16 -4.06 -13.67
C ALA A 35 -1.78 -4.66 -13.96
N MET A 36 -0.72 -4.09 -13.38
CA MET A 36 0.64 -4.62 -13.48
C MET A 36 0.76 -6.04 -12.91
N THR A 37 0.05 -6.33 -11.81
CA THR A 37 0.05 -7.67 -11.22
C THR A 37 -0.58 -8.65 -12.20
N VAL A 38 -1.78 -8.35 -12.71
CA VAL A 38 -2.46 -9.20 -13.70
C VAL A 38 -1.61 -9.40 -14.95
N GLU A 39 -0.95 -8.37 -15.47
CA GLU A 39 -0.05 -8.47 -16.62
C GLU A 39 1.10 -9.46 -16.38
N ARG A 40 1.67 -9.46 -15.17
CA ARG A 40 2.83 -10.29 -14.81
C ARG A 40 2.48 -11.72 -14.42
N THR A 41 1.36 -11.92 -13.73
CA THR A 41 1.00 -13.21 -13.10
C THR A 41 -0.20 -13.88 -13.76
N GLY A 42 -0.94 -13.17 -14.60
CA GLY A 42 -2.17 -13.63 -15.26
C GLY A 42 -3.45 -13.39 -14.44
N SER A 43 -3.33 -13.19 -13.12
CA SER A 43 -4.45 -12.95 -12.21
C SER A 43 -4.01 -12.16 -10.96
N LEU A 44 -4.97 -11.49 -10.33
CA LEU A 44 -4.85 -10.97 -8.97
C LEU A 44 -5.93 -11.65 -8.13
N ASP A 45 -5.56 -12.75 -7.47
CA ASP A 45 -6.50 -13.59 -6.73
C ASP A 45 -6.79 -13.05 -5.31
N VAL A 46 -5.80 -12.38 -4.71
CA VAL A 46 -5.88 -11.83 -3.35
C VAL A 46 -5.26 -10.45 -3.32
N TRP A 47 -5.99 -9.50 -2.74
CA TRP A 47 -5.48 -8.17 -2.40
C TRP A 47 -5.51 -7.97 -0.88
N VAL A 48 -4.33 -7.78 -0.29
CA VAL A 48 -4.19 -7.59 1.17
C VAL A 48 -3.97 -6.11 1.46
N ASN A 49 -5.00 -5.45 2.01
CA ASN A 49 -4.87 -4.08 2.53
C ASN A 49 -4.09 -4.10 3.85
N ASN A 50 -2.76 -4.09 3.75
CA ASN A 50 -1.86 -4.08 4.91
C ASN A 50 -1.28 -2.70 5.22
N ALA A 51 -1.29 -1.76 4.26
CA ALA A 51 -0.74 -0.43 4.47
C ALA A 51 -1.48 0.27 5.61
N GLY A 52 -0.73 0.72 6.61
CA GLY A 52 -1.30 1.37 7.78
C GLY A 52 -0.27 2.18 8.55
N ILE A 53 -0.72 3.30 9.10
CA ILE A 53 0.04 4.12 10.04
C ILE A 53 -0.60 3.95 11.42
N LEU A 54 0.25 3.81 12.43
CA LEU A 54 -0.16 3.80 13.83
C LEU A 54 0.57 4.92 14.55
N VAL A 55 -0.19 5.80 15.21
CA VAL A 55 0.34 6.77 16.17
C VAL A 55 -0.26 6.42 17.53
N THR A 56 0.59 6.35 18.55
CA THR A 56 0.20 5.99 19.92
C THR A 56 0.11 7.24 20.79
N GLY A 57 -0.77 7.22 21.78
CA GLY A 57 -0.99 8.34 22.71
C GLY A 57 -2.47 8.54 22.99
N HIS A 58 -2.82 9.64 23.63
CA HIS A 58 -4.23 9.99 23.75
C HIS A 58 -4.73 10.62 22.46
N VAL A 59 -5.97 10.28 22.09
CA VAL A 59 -6.57 10.75 20.83
C VAL A 59 -6.62 12.27 20.70
N TRP A 60 -6.74 12.99 21.82
CA TRP A 60 -6.80 14.46 21.86
C TRP A 60 -5.42 15.13 21.77
N ASP A 61 -4.33 14.38 21.87
CA ASP A 61 -2.97 14.89 21.70
C ASP A 61 -2.51 14.83 20.24
N HIS A 62 -3.29 14.22 19.35
CA HIS A 62 -2.96 14.11 17.93
C HIS A 62 -3.35 15.39 17.19
N ASP A 63 -2.40 15.94 16.43
CA ASP A 63 -2.68 17.07 15.57
C ASP A 63 -3.63 16.68 14.40
N PRO A 64 -4.36 17.66 13.82
CA PRO A 64 -5.31 17.38 12.74
C PRO A 64 -4.72 16.72 11.50
N ASP A 65 -3.45 17.00 11.17
CA ASP A 65 -2.80 16.45 9.98
C ASP A 65 -2.44 14.98 10.20
N THR A 66 -2.00 14.61 11.40
CA THR A 66 -1.84 13.21 11.82
C THR A 66 -3.16 12.45 11.73
N CYS A 67 -4.25 13.02 12.26
CA CYS A 67 -5.58 12.41 12.17
C CYS A 67 -6.02 12.20 10.72
N ARG A 68 -5.81 13.20 9.86
CA ARG A 68 -6.13 13.10 8.42
C ARG A 68 -5.30 12.02 7.74
N LEU A 69 -3.99 11.98 7.99
CA LEU A 69 -3.09 11.00 7.40
C LEU A 69 -3.47 9.56 7.79
N LEU A 70 -3.81 9.33 9.06
CA LEU A 70 -4.32 8.03 9.53
C LEU A 70 -5.56 7.60 8.74
N PHE A 71 -6.51 8.53 8.52
CA PHE A 71 -7.72 8.22 7.77
C PHE A 71 -7.45 8.01 6.27
N GLU A 72 -6.60 8.84 5.67
CA GLU A 72 -6.24 8.73 4.25
C GLU A 72 -5.53 7.41 3.95
N VAL A 73 -4.61 6.96 4.79
CA VAL A 73 -3.88 5.70 4.58
C VAL A 73 -4.72 4.49 4.99
N ASN A 74 -5.21 4.45 6.22
CA ASN A 74 -5.78 3.23 6.80
C ASN A 74 -7.20 2.97 6.29
N THR A 75 -8.00 4.03 6.09
CA THR A 75 -9.40 3.92 5.67
C THR A 75 -9.54 4.14 4.17
N MET A 76 -9.17 5.32 3.66
CA MET A 76 -9.34 5.63 2.25
C MET A 76 -8.43 4.77 1.39
N GLY A 77 -7.21 4.45 1.84
CA GLY A 77 -6.32 3.53 1.13
C GLY A 77 -6.90 2.12 0.98
N THR A 78 -7.55 1.60 2.03
CA THR A 78 -8.26 0.32 1.97
C THR A 78 -9.41 0.37 0.96
N ILE A 79 -10.17 1.48 0.93
CA ILE A 79 -11.23 1.70 -0.05
C ILE A 79 -10.67 1.75 -1.48
N ASN A 80 -9.62 2.54 -1.72
CA ASN A 80 -8.99 2.66 -3.04
C ASN A 80 -8.47 1.33 -3.58
N GLY A 81 -7.99 0.44 -2.70
CA GLY A 81 -7.52 -0.91 -3.07
C GLY A 81 -8.64 -1.93 -3.27
N THR A 82 -9.90 -1.59 -3.02
CA THR A 82 -11.03 -2.56 -2.98
C THR A 82 -12.26 -2.14 -3.80
N LEU A 83 -12.61 -0.85 -3.83
CA LEU A 83 -13.91 -0.31 -4.31
C LEU A 83 -13.81 0.59 -5.56
#